data_AF-A0AA48HQF2-F1
#
_entry.id   AF-A0AA48HQF2-F1
#
_cell.length_a   1.000
_cell.length_b   1.000
_cell.length_c   1.000
_cell.angle_alpha   90.00
_cell.angle_beta   90.00
_cell.angle_gamma   90.00
#
_symmetry.space_group_name_H-M   'P 1'
#
loop_
_entity.id
_entity.type
_entity.pdbx_description
1 polymer ?
#
loop_
_entity_poly.entity_id
_entity_poly.type
_entity_poly.pdbx_seq_one_letter_code
_entity_poly.pdbx_strand_id
1 'polypeptide(L)' 'MQIDPDIVIVLATLVSMLALSSLVAGWVDGRLSRRGLLSLGIGLGLLGWVHLALREGGLTLRSIPDAFIHVVAMVL' A
#
# COMPACT_ATOMS: atom_id res chain seq x y z
N MET A 1 8.10 -0.42 20.54
CA MET A 1 6.87 -0.31 19.71
C MET A 1 7.15 -1.04 18.41
N GLN A 2 6.77 -2.31 18.32
CA GLN A 2 6.85 -3.07 17.08
C GLN A 2 5.62 -2.66 16.26
N ILE A 3 5.82 -2.09 15.07
CA ILE A 3 4.70 -1.74 14.20
C ILE A 3 4.15 -3.05 13.63
N ASP A 4 2.85 -3.28 13.80
CA ASP A 4 2.22 -4.47 13.25
C ASP A 4 2.32 -4.48 11.72
N PRO A 5 2.85 -5.57 11.12
CA PRO A 5 2.99 -5.69 9.67
C PRO A 5 1.68 -5.46 8.92
N ASP A 6 0.55 -5.85 9.52
CA ASP A 6 -0.78 -5.72 8.92
C ASP A 6 -1.19 -4.25 8.73
N ILE A 7 -0.82 -3.37 9.65
CA ILE A 7 -1.03 -1.92 9.50
C ILE A 7 -0.24 -1.38 8.32
N VAL A 8 1.00 -1.84 8.15
CA VAL A 8 1.87 -1.44 7.03
C VAL A 8 1.28 -1.90 5.70
N ILE A 9 0.76 -3.13 5.63
CA ILE A 9 0.09 -3.68 4.44
C ILE A 9 -1.13 -2.84 4.05
N VAL A 10 -1.98 -2.52 5.02
CA VAL A 10 -3.18 -1.68 4.80
C VAL A 10 -2.79 -0.31 4.27
N LEU A 11 -1.83 0.37 4.93
CA LEU A 11 -1.37 1.70 4.52
C LEU A 11 -0.74 1.67 3.12
N ALA A 12 0.15 0.71 2.87
CA ALA A 12 0.82 0.58 1.57
C ALA A 12 -0.20 0.35 0.45
N THR A 13 -1.21 -0.50 0.69
CA THR A 13 -2.29 -0.77 -0.26
C THR A 13 -3.12 0.49 -0.54
N LEU A 14 -3.56 1.21 0.50
CA LEU A 14 -4.34 2.44 0.35
C LEU A 14 -3.56 3.53 -0.38
N VAL A 15 -2.29 3.74 0.00
CA VAL A 15 -1.43 4.74 -0.63
C VAL A 15 -1.18 4.40 -2.09
N SER A 16 -0.86 3.15 -2.41
CA SER A 16 -0.68 2.71 -3.80
C SER A 16 -1.95 2.90 -4.63
N MET A 17 -3.12 2.53 -4.09
CA MET A 17 -4.39 2.64 -4.80
C MET A 17 -4.73 4.11 -5.08
N LEU A 18 -4.61 4.97 -4.07
CA LEU A 18 -4.90 6.39 -4.21
C LEU A 18 -3.90 7.10 -5.14
N ALA A 19 -2.61 6.75 -5.04
CA ALA A 19 -1.57 7.26 -5.91
C ALA A 19 -1.82 6.86 -7.37
N LEU A 20 -2.24 5.61 -7.61
CA LEU A 20 -2.60 5.12 -8.93
C LEU A 20 -3.79 5.90 -9.50
N SER A 21 -4.86 6.10 -8.72
CA SER A 21 -6.00 6.92 -9.14
C SER A 21 -5.60 8.36 -9.46
N SER A 22 -4.73 8.97 -8.64
CA SER A 22 -4.23 10.34 -8.89
C SER A 22 -3.38 10.43 -10.16
N LEU A 23 -2.57 9.40 -10.45
CA LEU A 23 -1.82 9.30 -11.70
C LEU A 23 -2.73 9.19 -12.91
N VAL A 24 -3.76 8.33 -12.84
CA VAL A 24 -4.74 8.16 -13.91
C VAL A 24 -5.48 9.47 -14.17
N ALA A 25 -5.92 10.16 -13.12
CA ALA A 25 -6.58 11.45 -13.24
C ALA A 25 -5.66 12.50 -13.91
N GLY A 26 -4.42 12.63 -13.44
CA GLY A 26 -3.47 13.57 -14.05
C GLY A 26 -3.12 13.23 -15.50
N TRP A 27 -3.08 11.94 -15.85
CA TRP A 27 -2.84 11.52 -17.22
C TRP A 27 -3.99 11.94 -18.14
N VAL A 28 -5.24 11.79 -17.72
CA VAL A 28 -6.43 12.27 -18.46
C VAL A 28 -6.40 13.79 -18.63
N ASP A 29 -5.94 14.53 -17.62
CA ASP A 29 -5.80 16.00 -17.68
C ASP A 29 -4.59 16.49 -18.50
N GLY A 30 -3.80 15.59 -19.10
CA GLY A 30 -2.58 15.92 -19.84
C GLY A 30 -1.42 16.40 -18.96
N ARG A 31 -1.52 16.23 -17.63
CA ARG A 31 -0.57 16.68 -16.63
C ARG A 31 -0.11 15.51 -15.78
N LEU A 32 1.00 14.90 -16.15
CA LEU A 32 1.55 13.80 -15.36
C LEU A 32 1.90 14.28 -13.94
N SER A 33 1.18 13.79 -12.94
CA SER A 33 1.40 14.18 -11.55
C SER A 33 2.69 13.55 -11.03
N ARG A 34 3.79 14.31 -11.05
CA ARG A 34 5.08 13.89 -10.47
C ARG A 34 4.94 13.46 -9.01
N ARG A 35 4.04 14.13 -8.26
CA ARG A 35 3.72 13.79 -6.87
C ARG A 35 2.99 12.45 -6.77
N GLY A 36 2.03 12.20 -7.67
CA GLY A 36 1.35 10.90 -7.79
C GLY A 36 2.34 9.76 -8.07
N LEU A 37 3.28 9.98 -8.99
CA LEU A 37 4.34 9.02 -9.31
C LEU A 37 5.24 8.71 -8.11
N LEU A 38 5.64 9.75 -7.36
CA LEU A 38 6.43 9.59 -6.14
C LEU A 38 5.67 8.80 -5.07
N SER A 39 4.40 9.13 -4.85
CA SER A 39 3.55 8.41 -3.89
C SER A 39 3.29 6.96 -4.29
N LEU A 40 3.17 6.67 -5.59
CA LEU A 40 3.01 5.31 -6.07
C LEU A 40 4.29 4.50 -5.82
N GLY A 41 5.46 5.10 -6.09
CA GLY A 41 6.75 4.49 -5.77
C GLY A 41 6.90 4.19 -4.28
N ILE A 42 6.45 5.09 -3.40
CA ILE A 42 6.47 4.87 -1.94
C ILE A 42 5.53 3.72 -1.55
N GLY A 43 4.30 3.69 -2.06
CA GLY A 43 3.34 2.62 -1.75
C GLY A 43 3.81 1.24 -2.24
N LEU A 44 4.33 1.17 -3.46
CA LEU A 44 4.91 -0.06 -4.00
C LEU A 44 6.19 -0.47 -3.27
N GLY A 45 7.03 0.50 -2.89
CA GLY A 45 8.22 0.28 -2.08
C GLY A 45 7.89 -0.29 -0.71
N LEU A 46 6.82 0.20 -0.06
CA LEU A 46 6.33 -0.34 1.20
C LEU A 46 5.79 -1.77 1.05
N LEU A 47 5.03 -2.06 -0.01
CA LEU A 47 4.57 -3.43 -0.29
C LEU A 47 5.75 -4.39 -0.53
N GLY A 48 6.74 -3.94 -1.30
CA GLY A 48 7.98 -4.71 -1.52
C GLY A 48 8.77 -4.92 -0.24
N TRP A 49 8.88 -3.88 0.61
CA TRP A 49 9.54 -3.97 1.90
C TRP A 49 8.85 -4.98 2.82
N VAL A 50 7.52 -4.95 2.92
CA VAL A 50 6.78 -5.93 3.73
C VAL A 50 6.98 -7.34 3.19
N HIS A 51 6.93 -7.52 1.87
CA HIS A 51 7.12 -8.82 1.23
C HIS A 51 8.50 -9.43 1.51
N LEU A 52 9.55 -8.60 1.54
CA LEU A 52 10.94 -9.05 1.65
C LEU A 52 11.47 -9.07 3.09
N ALA A 53 11.04 -8.13 3.93
CA ALA A 53 11.65 -7.89 5.24
C ALA A 53 10.77 -8.25 6.44
N LEU A 54 9.44 -8.27 6.29
CA LEU A 54 8.51 -8.48 7.43
C LEU A 54 7.81 -9.85 7.43
N ARG A 55 7.72 -10.54 6.29
CA ARG A 55 7.00 -11.82 6.20
C ARG A 55 7.86 -12.89 5.52
N GLU A 56 8.40 -13.81 6.32
CA GLU A 56 9.07 -15.01 5.82
C GLU A 56 8.04 -15.89 5.07
N GLY A 57 8.15 -15.96 3.74
CA GLY A 57 7.19 -16.65 2.86
C GLY A 57 6.41 -15.73 1.91
N GLY A 58 6.56 -14.40 2.04
CA GLY A 58 6.03 -13.40 1.12
C GLY A 58 4.56 -13.03 1.32
N LEU A 59 4.14 -11.96 0.62
CA LEU A 59 2.75 -11.52 0.52
C LEU A 59 2.01 -12.35 -0.54
N THR A 60 0.90 -12.98 -0.12
CA THR A 60 -0.07 -13.63 -1.00
C THR A 60 -1.21 -12.66 -1.30
N LEU A 61 -1.95 -12.81 -2.42
CA LEU A 61 -3.11 -11.94 -2.68
C LEU A 61 -4.14 -11.94 -1.55
N ARG A 62 -4.21 -13.03 -0.76
CA ARG A 62 -5.08 -13.16 0.40
C ARG A 62 -4.59 -12.41 1.64
N SER A 63 -3.28 -12.09 1.74
CA SER A 63 -2.77 -11.36 2.90
C SER A 63 -3.22 -9.91 2.97
N ILE A 64 -3.59 -9.33 1.82
CA ILE A 64 -4.14 -7.97 1.78
C ILE A 64 -5.49 -7.93 2.51
N PRO A 65 -6.54 -8.66 2.09
CA PRO A 65 -7.83 -8.62 2.80
C PRO A 65 -7.73 -9.12 4.25
N ASP A 66 -6.88 -10.11 4.55
CA ASP A 66 -6.67 -10.56 5.94
C ASP A 66 -6.10 -9.45 6.83
N ALA A 67 -5.14 -8.67 6.32
CA ALA A 67 -4.58 -7.52 7.05
C ALA A 67 -5.64 -6.43 7.30
N PHE A 68 -6.52 -6.17 6.33
CA PHE A 68 -7.64 -5.24 6.54
C PHE A 68 -8.59 -5.74 7.63
N ILE A 69 -8.95 -7.03 7.63
CA ILE A 69 -9.81 -7.62 8.66
C ILE A 69 -9.15 -7.50 10.04
N HIS A 70 -7.85 -7.80 10.14
CA HIS A 70 -7.10 -7.68 11.39
C HIS A 70 -7.13 -6.24 11.92
N VAL A 71 -6.80 -5.26 11.07
CA VAL A 71 -6.79 -3.85 11.48
C VAL A 71 -8.17 -3.36 11.89
N VAL A 72 -9.23 -3.76 11.17
CA VAL A 72 -10.60 -3.44 11.56
C VAL A 72 -10.95 -4.06 12.91
N ALA A 73 -10.60 -5.33 13.14
CA ALA A 73 -10.84 -6.01 14.41
C ALA A 73 -10.02 -5.43 15.58
N MET A 74 -8.88 -4.79 15.30
CA MET A 74 -8.06 -4.11 16.30
C MET A 74 -8.64 -2.73 16.69
N VAL A 75 -9.30 -2.05 15.75
CA VAL A 75 -9.83 -0.69 15.95
C VAL A 75 -11.24 -0.70 16.57
N LEU A 76 -12.05 -1.71 16.27
CA LEU A 76 -13.44 -1.84 16.71
C LEU A 76 -13.56 -2.53 18.08
#